data_AF-A0A7Y4R1K8-F1
#
_entry.id   AF-A0A7Y4R1K8-F1
#
_cell.length_a   1.000
_cell.length_b   1.000
_cell.length_c   1.000
_cell.angle_alpha   90.00
_cell.angle_beta   90.00
_cell.angle_gamma   90.00
#
_symmetry.space_group_name_H-M   'P 1'
#
loop_
_entity.id
_entity.type
_entity.pdbx_description
1 polymer ?
#
loop_
_entity_poly.entity_id
_entity_poly.type
_entity_poly.pdbx_seq_one_letter_code
_entity_poly.pdbx_strand_id
1 'polypeptide(L)'
;MKKTKKKFLEELKANPKAIAFLSPYEEGSAERFLESFAGTKEMLLKHGEFWREHQHKDVYRDRAEDLYWIIAQKKLFNLQCQWRAGKIELPVINSWEFLYWEQNINSCPYIEDATLQEIEVLIQYLESAPYYEIDNLPDEWQHYDEFKDEETGIGAGDYYPDWYHFYDNHFGTQNLILLPDIKGEEEDKYRAIWRKRNGYDRGIPEPRKPLIEYGPEFTEKFIREVEDYQLLDYYRIYNARNENDYEIEQLEEIIERFFKEPETVPIPAGSFPDAIFQADHLLTVKYVKVLLPDIHQNHLDRKAMGISYERRSFEDDLTHFVQSQIDFGKEQLGEK
;
A
#
# COMPACT_ATOMS: atom_id res chain seq x y z
N MET A 1 13.48 -24.11 31.62
CA MET A 1 13.98 -23.93 33.01
C MET A 1 14.58 -22.51 33.11
N LYS A 2 13.88 -21.54 33.73
CA LYS A 2 14.32 -20.13 33.78
C LYS A 2 15.52 -19.99 34.75
N LYS A 3 16.75 -20.02 34.24
CA LYS A 3 17.94 -19.61 35.02
C LYS A 3 17.90 -18.09 35.15
N THR A 4 18.18 -17.58 36.35
CA THR A 4 18.19 -16.14 36.66
C THR A 4 19.58 -15.54 36.41
N LYS A 5 19.66 -14.22 36.15
CA LYS A 5 20.92 -13.45 36.06
C LYS A 5 21.97 -13.86 37.10
N LYS A 6 21.57 -14.02 38.37
CA LYS A 6 22.46 -14.39 39.49
C LYS A 6 23.16 -15.74 39.25
N LYS A 7 22.43 -16.73 38.75
CA LYS A 7 22.99 -18.06 38.46
C LYS A 7 23.96 -18.01 37.28
N PHE A 8 23.68 -17.19 36.28
CA PHE A 8 24.62 -16.99 35.17
C PHE A 8 25.91 -16.30 35.60
N LEU A 9 25.82 -15.33 36.51
CA LEU A 9 27.00 -14.66 37.07
C LEU A 9 27.89 -15.64 37.83
N GLU A 10 27.30 -16.48 38.69
CA GLU A 10 28.03 -17.53 39.43
C GLU A 10 28.70 -18.53 38.48
N GLU A 11 27.98 -18.98 37.43
CA GLU A 11 28.53 -19.86 36.39
C GLU A 11 29.71 -19.21 35.63
N LEU A 12 29.64 -17.91 35.35
CA LEU A 12 30.70 -17.19 34.64
C LEU A 12 31.93 -16.97 35.53
N LYS A 13 31.74 -16.61 36.81
CA LYS A 13 32.83 -16.44 37.79
C LYS A 13 33.60 -17.74 38.03
N ALA A 14 32.94 -18.89 37.89
CA ALA A 14 33.55 -20.21 38.04
C ALA A 14 34.10 -20.80 36.72
N ASN A 15 33.90 -20.13 35.57
CA ASN A 15 34.29 -20.67 34.26
C ASN A 15 35.77 -20.41 33.96
N PRO A 16 36.62 -21.45 33.83
CA PRO A 16 38.06 -21.26 33.59
C PRO A 16 38.38 -20.46 32.32
N LYS A 17 37.54 -20.55 31.28
CA LYS A 17 37.71 -19.76 30.05
C LYS A 17 37.41 -18.28 30.27
N ALA A 18 36.39 -17.97 31.08
CA ALA A 18 36.06 -16.58 31.42
C ALA A 18 37.15 -15.98 32.31
N ILE A 19 37.64 -16.75 33.30
CA ILE A 19 38.75 -16.33 34.17
C ILE A 19 40.01 -16.06 33.34
N ALA A 20 40.39 -16.98 32.44
CA ALA A 20 41.55 -16.80 31.57
C ALA A 20 41.39 -15.63 30.59
N PHE A 21 40.18 -15.39 30.07
CA PHE A 21 39.90 -14.24 29.21
C PHE A 21 40.01 -12.91 29.97
N LEU A 22 39.58 -12.87 31.22
CA LEU A 22 39.54 -11.66 32.03
C LEU A 22 40.85 -11.37 32.79
N SER A 23 41.79 -12.32 32.88
CA SER A 23 43.03 -12.18 33.64
C SER A 23 43.93 -10.99 33.24
N PRO A 24 43.92 -10.47 32.00
CA PRO A 24 44.68 -9.27 31.64
C PRO A 24 44.05 -7.96 32.11
N TYR A 25 42.79 -7.98 32.56
CA TYR A 25 42.02 -6.78 32.88
C TYR A 25 41.95 -6.53 34.39
N GLU A 26 41.68 -5.28 34.76
CA GLU A 26 41.52 -4.88 36.16
C GLU A 26 40.28 -5.53 36.79
N GLU A 27 40.42 -5.99 38.05
CA GLU A 27 39.43 -6.83 38.73
C GLU A 27 38.04 -6.16 38.81
N GLY A 28 37.99 -4.87 39.16
CA GLY A 28 36.73 -4.12 39.24
C GLY A 28 36.07 -3.89 37.87
N SER A 29 36.85 -3.85 36.78
CA SER A 29 36.33 -3.82 35.41
C SER A 29 35.80 -5.19 34.96
N ALA A 30 36.55 -6.25 35.28
CA ALA A 30 36.16 -7.63 34.99
C ALA A 30 34.85 -8.01 35.71
N GLU A 31 34.67 -7.63 36.97
CA GLU A 31 33.42 -7.87 37.70
C GLU A 31 32.22 -7.16 37.07
N ARG A 32 32.37 -5.87 36.75
CA ARG A 32 31.30 -5.09 36.10
C ARG A 32 30.93 -5.67 34.72
N PHE A 33 31.90 -6.13 33.96
CA PHE A 33 31.66 -6.80 32.68
C PHE A 33 30.87 -8.10 32.88
N LEU A 34 31.24 -8.95 33.83
CA LEU A 34 30.54 -10.20 34.12
C LEU A 34 29.09 -9.97 34.55
N GLU A 35 28.84 -8.94 35.38
CA GLU A 35 27.48 -8.56 35.80
C GLU A 35 26.63 -8.06 34.65
N SER A 36 27.21 -7.24 33.77
CA SER A 36 26.55 -6.76 32.54
C SER A 36 26.23 -7.92 31.61
N PHE A 37 27.23 -8.75 31.29
CA PHE A 37 27.10 -9.88 30.38
C PHE A 37 26.13 -10.95 30.91
N ALA A 38 26.06 -11.20 32.22
CA ALA A 38 25.06 -12.10 32.79
C ALA A 38 23.62 -11.62 32.51
N GLY A 39 23.40 -10.30 32.52
CA GLY A 39 22.13 -9.70 32.10
C GLY A 39 21.87 -9.86 30.60
N THR A 40 22.87 -9.56 29.76
CA THR A 40 22.80 -9.76 28.31
C THR A 40 22.51 -11.23 27.96
N LYS A 41 23.15 -12.19 28.63
CA LYS A 41 22.95 -13.62 28.42
C LYS A 41 21.54 -14.07 28.78
N GLU A 42 20.99 -13.58 29.88
CA GLU A 42 19.60 -13.85 30.27
C GLU A 42 18.63 -13.31 29.22
N MET A 43 18.86 -12.08 28.76
CA MET A 43 18.08 -11.45 27.70
C MET A 43 18.16 -12.25 26.38
N LEU A 44 19.36 -12.61 25.92
CA LEU A 44 19.59 -13.41 24.71
C LEU A 44 18.95 -14.80 24.80
N LEU A 45 18.98 -15.47 25.95
CA LEU A 45 18.35 -16.78 26.10
C LEU A 45 16.82 -16.70 26.18
N LYS A 46 16.28 -15.56 26.59
CA LYS A 46 14.83 -15.35 26.71
C LYS A 46 14.20 -14.87 25.40
N HIS A 47 14.92 -14.05 24.65
CA HIS A 47 14.40 -13.35 23.46
C HIS A 47 15.18 -13.68 22.19
N GLY A 48 16.28 -14.43 22.24
CA GLY A 48 17.14 -14.67 21.08
C GLY A 48 16.51 -15.54 19.99
N GLU A 49 15.63 -16.49 20.33
CA GLU A 49 14.85 -17.22 19.31
C GLU A 49 13.82 -16.30 18.65
N PHE A 50 13.08 -15.52 19.45
CA PHE A 50 12.16 -14.51 18.94
C PHE A 50 12.88 -13.53 18.00
N TRP A 51 14.00 -12.94 18.42
CA TRP A 51 14.78 -12.06 17.58
C TRP A 51 15.32 -12.77 16.34
N ARG A 52 15.82 -14.01 16.45
CA ARG A 52 16.27 -14.79 15.28
C ARG A 52 15.14 -15.00 14.27
N GLU A 53 13.92 -15.23 14.74
CA GLU A 53 12.75 -15.48 13.88
C GLU A 53 12.13 -14.19 13.31
N HIS A 54 12.32 -13.05 13.98
CA HIS A 54 11.64 -11.78 13.69
C HIS A 54 12.59 -10.64 13.30
N GLN A 55 13.92 -10.88 13.21
CA GLN A 55 14.94 -9.83 13.10
C GLN A 55 14.77 -8.89 11.88
N HIS A 56 14.05 -9.34 10.84
CA HIS A 56 13.87 -8.62 9.58
C HIS A 56 12.44 -8.69 9.02
N LYS A 57 11.55 -9.49 9.63
CA LYS A 57 10.19 -9.67 9.12
C LYS A 57 9.33 -8.42 9.31
N ASP A 58 9.56 -7.65 10.37
CA ASP A 58 8.70 -6.51 10.70
C ASP A 58 8.74 -5.41 9.63
N VAL A 59 9.89 -5.17 9.00
CA VAL A 59 10.03 -4.15 7.94
C VAL A 59 9.27 -4.56 6.65
N TYR A 60 9.19 -5.86 6.37
CA TYR A 60 8.45 -6.38 5.21
C TYR A 60 7.01 -6.76 5.53
N ARG A 61 6.64 -6.83 6.81
CA ARG A 61 5.31 -7.23 7.26
C ARG A 61 4.28 -6.21 6.84
N ASP A 62 4.51 -4.92 7.07
CA ASP A 62 3.56 -3.87 6.68
C ASP A 62 3.31 -3.92 5.18
N ARG A 63 4.38 -4.01 4.37
CA ARG A 63 4.25 -4.16 2.91
C ARG A 63 3.53 -5.45 2.50
N ALA A 64 3.80 -6.56 3.18
CA ALA A 64 3.11 -7.83 2.90
C ALA A 64 1.62 -7.77 3.28
N GLU A 65 1.26 -7.03 4.33
CA GLU A 65 -0.12 -6.79 4.74
C GLU A 65 -0.84 -5.91 3.71
N ASP A 66 -0.21 -4.83 3.24
CA ASP A 66 -0.76 -4.00 2.16
C ASP A 66 -1.00 -4.83 0.89
N LEU A 67 -0.02 -5.62 0.47
CA LEU A 67 -0.11 -6.51 -0.69
C LEU A 67 -1.15 -7.61 -0.50
N TYR A 68 -1.34 -8.14 0.71
CA TYR A 68 -2.41 -9.10 0.97
C TYR A 68 -3.80 -8.51 0.65
N TRP A 69 -4.02 -7.25 1.00
CA TRP A 69 -5.31 -6.59 0.84
C TRP A 69 -5.64 -6.19 -0.61
N ILE A 70 -4.68 -6.17 -1.53
CA ILE A 70 -4.97 -5.87 -2.94
C ILE A 70 -5.83 -6.96 -3.62
N ILE A 71 -5.79 -8.20 -3.10
CA ILE A 71 -6.71 -9.28 -3.52
C ILE A 71 -8.16 -8.87 -3.19
N ALA A 72 -8.38 -8.39 -1.97
CA ALA A 72 -9.68 -7.95 -1.51
C ALA A 72 -10.18 -6.72 -2.30
N GLN A 73 -9.29 -5.77 -2.61
CA GLN A 73 -9.62 -4.61 -3.45
C GLN A 73 -10.16 -5.03 -4.82
N LYS A 74 -9.48 -5.98 -5.49
CA LYS A 74 -9.95 -6.52 -6.77
C LYS A 74 -11.29 -7.24 -6.65
N LYS A 75 -11.52 -8.00 -5.58
CA LYS A 75 -12.83 -8.63 -5.33
C LYS A 75 -13.93 -7.58 -5.17
N LEU A 76 -13.69 -6.52 -4.40
CA LEU A 76 -14.62 -5.42 -4.23
C LEU A 76 -14.94 -4.73 -5.55
N PHE A 77 -13.93 -4.48 -6.38
CA PHE A 77 -14.10 -3.87 -7.70
C PHE A 77 -14.93 -4.75 -8.64
N ASN A 78 -14.69 -6.06 -8.63
CA ASN A 78 -15.49 -7.02 -9.39
C ASN A 78 -16.95 -7.05 -8.91
N LEU A 79 -17.20 -6.90 -7.61
CA LEU A 79 -18.56 -6.75 -7.06
C LEU A 79 -19.20 -5.43 -7.48
N GLN A 80 -18.45 -4.32 -7.45
CA GLN A 80 -18.90 -3.01 -7.91
C GLN A 80 -19.37 -3.08 -9.36
N CYS A 81 -18.57 -3.63 -10.27
CA CYS A 81 -18.92 -3.80 -11.68
C CYS A 81 -20.24 -4.58 -11.85
N GLN A 82 -20.39 -5.70 -11.15
CA GLN A 82 -21.60 -6.54 -11.23
C GLN A 82 -22.82 -5.85 -10.63
N TRP A 83 -22.65 -5.13 -9.51
CA TRP A 83 -23.73 -4.41 -8.85
C TRP A 83 -24.22 -3.25 -9.71
N ARG A 84 -23.30 -2.45 -10.27
CA ARG A 84 -23.60 -1.36 -11.21
C ARG A 84 -24.36 -1.86 -12.43
N ALA A 85 -24.04 -3.06 -12.91
CA ALA A 85 -24.74 -3.72 -14.00
C ALA A 85 -26.07 -4.42 -13.63
N GLY A 86 -26.49 -4.35 -12.37
CA GLY A 86 -27.70 -5.01 -11.88
C GLY A 86 -27.65 -6.54 -11.96
N LYS A 87 -26.46 -7.13 -11.97
CA LYS A 87 -26.27 -8.60 -12.00
C LYS A 87 -26.36 -9.24 -10.61
N ILE A 88 -26.05 -8.47 -9.58
CA ILE A 88 -26.12 -8.88 -8.19
C ILE A 88 -26.84 -7.82 -7.37
N GLU A 89 -27.41 -8.24 -6.24
CA GLU A 89 -27.89 -7.34 -5.20
C GLU A 89 -26.95 -7.37 -4.01
N LEU A 90 -26.50 -6.20 -3.58
CA LEU A 90 -25.72 -5.98 -2.37
C LEU A 90 -26.43 -4.93 -1.54
N PRO A 91 -26.40 -5.02 -0.20
CA PRO A 91 -27.04 -4.06 0.69
C PRO A 91 -26.22 -2.77 0.82
N VAL A 92 -25.63 -2.32 -0.29
CA VAL A 92 -24.99 -1.01 -0.40
C VAL A 92 -26.04 0.06 -0.67
N ILE A 93 -25.83 1.24 -0.12
CA ILE A 93 -26.73 2.40 -0.19
C ILE A 93 -26.70 3.00 -1.61
N ASN A 94 -25.49 3.22 -2.14
CA ASN A 94 -25.22 3.78 -3.47
C ASN A 94 -23.78 3.48 -3.90
N SER A 95 -23.40 3.92 -5.11
CA SER A 95 -22.08 3.65 -5.70
C SER A 95 -20.89 4.18 -4.87
N TRP A 96 -21.09 5.17 -4.00
CA TRP A 96 -20.01 5.74 -3.17
C TRP A 96 -19.65 4.87 -1.97
N GLU A 97 -20.51 3.93 -1.58
CA GLU A 97 -20.18 2.99 -0.50
C GLU A 97 -19.02 2.05 -0.89
N PHE A 98 -18.76 1.85 -2.20
CA PHE A 98 -17.59 1.10 -2.65
C PHE A 98 -16.28 1.84 -2.32
N LEU A 99 -16.25 3.19 -2.41
CA LEU A 99 -15.11 4.00 -1.99
C LEU A 99 -14.90 3.86 -0.47
N TYR A 100 -15.98 3.97 0.31
CA TYR A 100 -15.92 3.71 1.76
C TYR A 100 -15.28 2.36 2.10
N TRP A 101 -15.67 1.31 1.38
CA TRP A 101 -15.14 -0.03 1.59
C TRP A 101 -13.72 -0.21 1.07
N GLU A 102 -13.26 0.57 0.10
CA GLU A 102 -11.87 0.64 -0.33
C GLU A 102 -10.94 0.98 0.85
N GLN A 103 -11.29 2.05 1.58
CA GLN A 103 -10.55 2.54 2.73
C GLN A 103 -10.69 1.65 3.98
N ASN A 104 -11.67 0.75 3.97
CA ASN A 104 -12.02 -0.16 5.07
C ASN A 104 -12.01 -1.64 4.62
N ILE A 105 -11.17 -1.98 3.65
CA ILE A 105 -11.24 -3.25 2.90
C ILE A 105 -11.14 -4.48 3.80
N ASN A 106 -10.33 -4.41 4.85
CA ASN A 106 -10.13 -5.47 5.83
C ASN A 106 -11.38 -5.80 6.68
N SER A 107 -12.39 -4.94 6.62
CA SER A 107 -13.65 -5.03 7.36
C SER A 107 -14.86 -5.12 6.45
N CYS A 108 -14.67 -5.17 5.12
CA CYS A 108 -15.75 -5.21 4.16
C CYS A 108 -16.54 -6.54 4.28
N PRO A 109 -17.86 -6.49 4.55
CA PRO A 109 -18.65 -7.70 4.78
C PRO A 109 -19.09 -8.41 3.48
N TYR A 110 -18.87 -7.79 2.32
CA TYR A 110 -19.38 -8.27 1.04
C TYR A 110 -18.38 -9.15 0.28
N ILE A 111 -17.11 -9.09 0.66
CA ILE A 111 -16.04 -9.85 0.03
C ILE A 111 -15.77 -11.14 0.80
N GLU A 112 -15.51 -12.20 0.05
CA GLU A 112 -15.00 -13.44 0.62
C GLU A 112 -13.51 -13.28 0.97
N ASP A 113 -13.08 -13.99 2.02
CA ASP A 113 -11.67 -14.02 2.40
C ASP A 113 -10.80 -14.48 1.22
N ALA A 114 -9.55 -14.03 1.16
CA ALA A 114 -8.61 -14.49 0.14
C ALA A 114 -8.46 -16.02 0.21
N THR A 115 -8.41 -16.67 -0.95
CA THR A 115 -8.11 -18.10 -1.04
C THR A 115 -6.61 -18.32 -1.15
N LEU A 116 -6.14 -19.52 -0.81
CA LEU A 116 -4.73 -19.88 -1.02
C LEU A 116 -4.32 -19.77 -2.50
N GLN A 117 -5.24 -20.07 -3.43
CA GLN A 117 -5.00 -19.90 -4.86
C GLN A 117 -4.77 -18.44 -5.24
N GLU A 118 -5.57 -17.52 -4.72
CA GLU A 118 -5.39 -16.07 -4.97
C GLU A 118 -4.07 -15.56 -4.40
N ILE A 119 -3.67 -16.06 -3.23
CA ILE A 119 -2.36 -15.75 -2.63
C ILE A 119 -1.22 -16.27 -3.52
N GLU A 120 -1.35 -17.49 -4.05
CA GLU A 120 -0.36 -18.04 -4.99
C GLU A 120 -0.28 -17.22 -6.29
N VAL A 121 -1.41 -16.75 -6.83
CA VAL A 121 -1.45 -15.86 -8.00
C VAL A 121 -0.82 -14.50 -7.70
N LEU A 122 -1.06 -13.93 -6.52
CA LEU A 122 -0.40 -12.70 -6.07
C LEU A 122 1.13 -12.89 -6.00
N ILE A 123 1.60 -14.01 -5.46
CA ILE A 123 3.04 -14.31 -5.44
C ILE A 123 3.60 -14.39 -6.86
N GLN A 124 2.88 -15.03 -7.79
CA GLN A 124 3.31 -15.12 -9.20
C GLN A 124 3.39 -13.74 -9.86
N TYR A 125 2.42 -12.86 -9.62
CA TYR A 125 2.43 -11.48 -10.08
C TYR A 125 3.70 -10.77 -9.61
N LEU A 126 3.94 -10.76 -8.30
CA LEU A 126 5.07 -10.10 -7.67
C LEU A 126 6.42 -10.63 -8.16
N GLU A 127 6.54 -11.93 -8.39
CA GLU A 127 7.75 -12.56 -8.94
C GLU A 127 7.98 -12.22 -10.43
N SER A 128 6.91 -11.88 -11.17
CA SER A 128 6.97 -11.57 -12.60
C SER A 128 7.12 -10.08 -12.91
N ALA A 129 6.65 -9.20 -12.03
CA ALA A 129 6.66 -7.75 -12.24
C ALA A 129 8.06 -7.17 -12.02
N PRO A 130 8.55 -6.26 -12.88
CA PRO A 130 9.69 -5.39 -12.56
C PRO A 130 9.32 -4.42 -11.43
N TYR A 131 10.34 -3.84 -10.78
CA TYR A 131 10.14 -3.00 -9.59
C TYR A 131 9.22 -1.79 -9.81
N TYR A 132 9.12 -1.29 -11.05
CA TYR A 132 8.34 -0.11 -11.42
C TYR A 132 6.91 -0.45 -11.90
N GLU A 133 6.56 -1.72 -12.07
CA GLU A 133 5.21 -2.20 -12.45
C GLU A 133 4.42 -2.72 -11.25
N ILE A 134 4.93 -2.56 -10.02
CA ILE A 134 4.10 -2.82 -8.85
C ILE A 134 3.30 -1.57 -8.59
N ASP A 135 1.98 -1.69 -8.79
CA ASP A 135 1.05 -0.62 -8.48
C ASP A 135 1.34 -0.03 -7.09
N ASN A 136 1.27 1.31 -7.02
CA ASN A 136 1.32 2.03 -5.76
C ASN A 136 0.18 1.54 -4.84
N LEU A 137 0.28 1.87 -3.54
CA LEU A 137 -0.74 1.49 -2.55
C LEU A 137 -2.16 1.79 -3.07
N PRO A 138 -3.15 0.95 -2.73
CA PRO A 138 -4.45 0.91 -3.40
C PRO A 138 -5.38 2.05 -2.98
N ASP A 139 -4.95 3.28 -3.22
CA ASP A 139 -5.79 4.47 -3.19
C ASP A 139 -6.37 4.66 -4.59
N GLU A 140 -7.65 5.01 -4.69
CA GLU A 140 -8.40 5.24 -5.92
C GLU A 140 -8.73 3.96 -6.73
N TRP A 141 -8.62 2.78 -6.12
CA TRP A 141 -8.80 1.48 -6.77
C TRP A 141 -10.26 1.04 -6.94
N GLN A 142 -11.24 1.82 -6.44
CA GLN A 142 -12.67 1.67 -6.73
C GLN A 142 -13.22 2.79 -7.63
N HIS A 143 -12.35 3.57 -8.29
CA HIS A 143 -12.71 4.62 -9.24
C HIS A 143 -13.18 4.04 -10.58
N TYR A 144 -14.34 3.37 -10.54
CA TYR A 144 -14.94 2.70 -11.70
C TYR A 144 -15.06 3.60 -12.95
N ASP A 145 -15.48 4.86 -12.78
CA ASP A 145 -15.76 5.75 -13.91
C ASP A 145 -14.46 6.08 -14.69
N GLU A 146 -13.35 6.30 -13.97
CA GLU A 146 -12.03 6.56 -14.57
C GLU A 146 -11.50 5.34 -15.33
N PHE A 147 -11.54 4.16 -14.73
CA PHE A 147 -11.14 2.91 -15.39
C PHE A 147 -12.02 2.56 -16.60
N LYS A 148 -13.32 2.90 -16.53
CA LYS A 148 -14.27 2.66 -17.63
C LYS A 148 -14.02 3.60 -18.80
N ASP A 149 -13.66 4.85 -18.53
CA ASP A 149 -13.34 5.85 -19.56
C ASP A 149 -12.05 5.51 -20.30
N GLU A 150 -11.05 4.96 -19.61
CA GLU A 150 -9.83 4.41 -20.24
C GLU A 150 -10.18 3.24 -21.18
N GLU A 151 -10.87 2.20 -20.67
CA GLU A 151 -11.21 1.00 -21.43
C GLU A 151 -12.08 1.29 -22.67
N THR A 152 -12.95 2.29 -22.58
CA THR A 152 -13.82 2.70 -23.70
C THR A 152 -13.18 3.74 -24.63
N GLY A 153 -12.01 4.27 -24.27
CA GLY A 153 -11.30 5.32 -25.02
C GLY A 153 -12.05 6.66 -25.07
N ILE A 154 -12.93 6.92 -24.10
CA ILE A 154 -13.77 8.12 -24.03
C ILE A 154 -13.01 9.29 -23.39
N GLY A 155 -12.00 9.01 -22.55
CA GLY A 155 -11.17 10.02 -21.89
C GLY A 155 -9.75 9.53 -21.60
N ALA A 156 -8.91 10.44 -21.09
CA ALA A 156 -7.69 10.07 -20.38
C ALA A 156 -8.11 9.71 -18.94
N GLY A 157 -8.60 8.48 -18.75
CA GLY A 157 -8.94 7.95 -17.42
C GLY A 157 -7.68 7.63 -16.60
N ASP A 158 -7.88 7.27 -15.34
CA ASP A 158 -6.81 6.72 -14.50
C ASP A 158 -6.40 5.33 -14.98
N TYR A 159 -5.14 4.98 -14.69
CA TYR A 159 -4.52 3.72 -15.11
C TYR A 159 -5.19 2.54 -14.42
N TYR A 160 -5.77 1.62 -15.21
CA TYR A 160 -6.24 0.34 -14.70
C TYR A 160 -5.07 -0.43 -14.05
N PRO A 161 -5.15 -0.81 -12.75
CA PRO A 161 -4.01 -1.40 -12.05
C PRO A 161 -3.46 -2.66 -12.74
N ASP A 162 -2.14 -2.80 -12.79
CA ASP A 162 -1.46 -3.96 -13.40
C ASP A 162 -1.84 -5.26 -12.69
N TRP A 163 -2.02 -5.20 -11.36
CA TRP A 163 -2.55 -6.30 -10.59
C TRP A 163 -3.96 -6.72 -11.05
N TYR A 164 -4.84 -5.76 -11.38
CA TYR A 164 -6.19 -6.07 -11.83
C TYR A 164 -6.16 -6.80 -13.18
N HIS A 165 -5.32 -6.34 -14.12
CA HIS A 165 -5.07 -7.04 -15.38
C HIS A 165 -4.54 -8.46 -15.16
N PHE A 166 -3.55 -8.63 -14.28
CA PHE A 166 -2.96 -9.93 -13.98
C PHE A 166 -4.00 -10.88 -13.36
N TYR A 167 -4.78 -10.39 -12.41
CA TYR A 167 -5.87 -11.13 -11.77
C TYR A 167 -6.94 -11.55 -12.79
N ASP A 168 -7.38 -10.62 -13.63
CA ASP A 168 -8.42 -10.88 -14.63
C ASP A 168 -8.02 -11.96 -15.63
N ASN A 169 -6.76 -11.97 -16.06
CA ASN A 169 -6.23 -13.00 -16.94
C ASN A 169 -6.20 -14.40 -16.29
N HIS A 170 -5.97 -14.47 -14.98
CA HIS A 170 -5.92 -15.74 -14.23
C HIS A 170 -7.30 -16.28 -13.86
N PHE A 171 -8.23 -15.39 -13.49
CA PHE A 171 -9.55 -15.77 -12.98
C PHE A 171 -10.69 -15.57 -13.98
N GLY A 172 -10.41 -15.04 -15.17
CA GLY A 172 -11.39 -14.87 -16.24
C GLY A 172 -12.40 -13.76 -15.96
N THR A 173 -12.00 -12.70 -15.26
CA THR A 173 -12.87 -11.60 -14.81
C THR A 173 -12.76 -10.32 -15.66
N GLN A 174 -11.98 -10.32 -16.73
CA GLN A 174 -11.75 -9.17 -17.61
C GLN A 174 -13.03 -8.58 -18.22
N ASN A 175 -14.07 -9.38 -18.41
CA ASN A 175 -15.32 -8.91 -19.00
C ASN A 175 -16.22 -8.14 -18.02
N LEU A 176 -15.89 -8.13 -16.73
CA LEU A 176 -16.72 -7.47 -15.71
C LEU A 176 -16.70 -5.95 -15.88
N ILE A 177 -15.53 -5.36 -16.19
CA ILE A 177 -15.44 -3.92 -16.45
C ILE A 177 -16.22 -3.50 -17.69
N LEU A 178 -16.49 -4.42 -18.63
CA LEU A 178 -17.26 -4.16 -19.85
C LEU A 178 -18.78 -4.16 -19.63
N LEU A 179 -19.26 -4.57 -18.46
CA LEU A 179 -20.69 -4.59 -18.15
C LEU A 179 -21.32 -3.18 -18.20
N PRO A 180 -22.61 -3.05 -18.55
CA PRO A 180 -23.28 -1.75 -18.58
C PRO A 180 -23.42 -1.17 -17.16
N ASP A 181 -23.43 0.15 -17.04
CA ASP A 181 -23.57 0.84 -15.76
C ASP A 181 -25.01 1.32 -15.50
N ILE A 182 -25.93 0.37 -15.30
CA ILE A 182 -27.36 0.66 -15.18
C ILE A 182 -27.66 1.45 -13.90
N LYS A 183 -27.11 1.03 -12.75
CA LYS A 183 -27.38 1.69 -11.47
C LYS A 183 -26.66 3.04 -11.37
N GLY A 184 -25.43 3.17 -11.88
CA GLY A 184 -24.71 4.44 -11.88
C GLY A 184 -25.39 5.50 -12.75
N GLU A 185 -25.84 5.13 -13.96
CA GLU A 185 -26.66 6.01 -14.81
C GLU A 185 -27.94 6.47 -14.11
N GLU A 186 -28.59 5.58 -13.34
CA GLU A 186 -29.79 5.90 -12.57
C GLU A 186 -29.48 6.88 -11.42
N GLU A 187 -28.40 6.65 -10.66
CA GLU A 187 -27.94 7.57 -9.63
C GLU A 187 -27.62 8.95 -10.22
N ASP A 188 -26.92 8.99 -11.34
CA ASP A 188 -26.54 10.23 -12.01
C ASP A 188 -27.72 11.05 -12.50
N LYS A 189 -28.77 10.37 -13.00
CA LYS A 189 -30.05 11.01 -13.33
C LYS A 189 -30.61 11.78 -12.13
N TYR A 190 -30.64 11.17 -10.94
CA TYR A 190 -31.15 11.85 -9.73
C TYR A 190 -30.21 12.96 -9.24
N ARG A 191 -28.90 12.69 -9.23
CA ARG A 191 -27.88 13.67 -8.83
C ARG A 191 -27.88 14.89 -9.75
N ALA A 192 -28.13 14.72 -11.05
CA ALA A 192 -28.25 15.83 -12.01
C ALA A 192 -29.40 16.78 -11.65
N ILE A 193 -30.55 16.25 -11.19
CA ILE A 193 -31.69 17.08 -10.74
C ILE A 193 -31.30 17.90 -9.51
N TRP A 194 -30.64 17.28 -8.54
CA TRP A 194 -30.12 17.98 -7.35
C TRP A 194 -29.11 19.07 -7.73
N ARG A 195 -28.15 18.77 -8.63
CA ARG A 195 -27.15 19.72 -9.13
C ARG A 195 -27.81 20.93 -9.82
N LYS A 196 -28.82 20.67 -10.66
CA LYS A 196 -29.58 21.72 -11.35
C LYS A 196 -30.33 22.63 -10.38
N ARG A 197 -30.96 22.07 -9.35
CA ARG A 197 -31.67 22.84 -8.31
C ARG A 197 -30.74 23.75 -7.52
N ASN A 198 -29.57 23.25 -7.14
CA ASN A 198 -28.62 23.97 -6.31
C ASN A 198 -27.68 24.89 -7.12
N GLY A 199 -27.90 25.01 -8.43
CA GLY A 199 -27.10 25.88 -9.30
C GLY A 199 -25.65 25.42 -9.45
N TYR A 200 -25.41 24.10 -9.36
CA TYR A 200 -24.17 23.44 -9.76
C TYR A 200 -24.16 23.11 -11.25
N ASP A 201 -25.34 23.01 -11.88
CA ASP A 201 -25.51 22.92 -13.34
C ASP A 201 -25.39 24.30 -13.99
N ARG A 202 -24.33 25.05 -13.63
CA ARG A 202 -23.97 26.27 -14.36
C ARG A 202 -23.41 25.75 -15.67
N GLY A 203 -24.20 25.83 -16.74
CA GLY A 203 -23.75 25.51 -18.10
C GLY A 203 -22.37 26.08 -18.35
N ILE A 204 -21.54 25.33 -19.10
CA ILE A 204 -20.12 25.56 -19.40
C ILE A 204 -19.70 26.96 -18.94
N PRO A 205 -19.07 27.11 -17.75
CA PRO A 205 -18.61 28.42 -17.31
C PRO A 205 -17.80 29.01 -18.47
N GLU A 206 -18.01 30.30 -18.80
CA GLU A 206 -17.17 31.01 -19.79
C GLU A 206 -15.75 30.48 -19.67
N PRO A 207 -15.11 30.05 -20.78
CA PRO A 207 -13.89 29.22 -20.73
C PRO A 207 -13.00 29.81 -19.66
N ARG A 208 -12.95 29.10 -18.52
CA ARG A 208 -12.21 29.61 -17.37
C ARG A 208 -10.82 29.86 -17.90
N LYS A 209 -10.27 31.04 -17.61
CA LYS A 209 -8.85 31.29 -17.91
C LYS A 209 -8.09 30.06 -17.43
N PRO A 210 -7.20 29.49 -18.28
CA PRO A 210 -6.52 28.25 -17.94
C PRO A 210 -5.93 28.38 -16.54
N LEU A 211 -6.13 27.35 -15.73
CA LEU A 211 -5.47 27.29 -14.44
C LEU A 211 -3.96 27.30 -14.70
N ILE A 212 -3.23 28.00 -13.83
CA ILE A 212 -1.78 27.96 -13.89
C ILE A 212 -1.38 26.53 -13.54
N GLU A 213 -0.62 25.91 -14.43
CA GLU A 213 -0.02 24.62 -14.19
C GLU A 213 1.18 24.80 -13.27
N TYR A 214 1.15 24.17 -12.10
CA TYR A 214 2.23 24.22 -11.11
C TYR A 214 3.16 23.02 -11.34
N GLY A 215 3.83 23.02 -12.49
CA GLY A 215 4.79 21.98 -12.87
C GLY A 215 6.16 22.55 -13.21
N PRO A 216 7.22 21.72 -13.16
CA PRO A 216 8.57 22.14 -13.48
C PRO A 216 8.70 22.68 -14.91
N GLU A 217 7.99 22.07 -15.86
CA GLU A 217 7.96 22.50 -17.27
C GLU A 217 7.30 23.87 -17.48
N PHE A 218 6.16 24.10 -16.81
CA PHE A 218 5.45 25.37 -16.88
C PHE A 218 6.24 26.48 -16.19
N THR A 219 6.87 26.17 -15.05
CA THR A 219 7.71 27.11 -14.30
C THR A 219 8.97 27.48 -15.09
N GLU A 220 9.63 26.52 -15.73
CA GLU A 220 10.76 26.81 -16.62
C GLU A 220 10.33 27.71 -17.79
N LYS A 221 9.19 27.40 -18.42
CA LYS A 221 8.62 28.22 -19.50
C LYS A 221 8.35 29.65 -19.04
N PHE A 222 7.76 29.82 -17.86
CA PHE A 222 7.47 31.13 -17.29
C PHE A 222 8.74 31.94 -17.03
N ILE A 223 9.75 31.34 -16.38
CA ILE A 223 11.05 31.99 -16.11
C ILE A 223 11.71 32.40 -17.43
N ARG A 224 11.67 31.53 -18.45
CA ARG A 224 12.22 31.84 -19.78
C ARG A 224 11.54 33.03 -20.47
N GLU A 225 10.25 33.24 -20.23
CA GLU A 225 9.46 34.30 -20.88
C GLU A 225 9.48 35.63 -20.09
N VAL A 226 9.65 35.60 -18.77
CA VAL A 226 9.45 36.75 -17.88
C VAL A 226 10.73 37.23 -17.21
N GLU A 227 11.69 36.34 -16.98
CA GLU A 227 12.89 36.60 -16.18
C GLU A 227 14.18 36.52 -17.04
N ASP A 228 15.33 36.75 -16.40
CA ASP A 228 16.61 36.69 -17.09
C ASP A 228 17.15 35.25 -17.25
N TYR A 229 18.12 35.11 -18.16
CA TYR A 229 18.77 33.83 -18.44
C TYR A 229 19.50 33.26 -17.22
N GLN A 230 19.98 34.10 -16.30
CA GLN A 230 20.70 33.65 -15.11
C GLN A 230 19.76 32.91 -14.17
N LEU A 231 18.53 33.40 -13.98
CA LEU A 231 17.53 32.70 -13.18
C LEU A 231 17.06 31.40 -13.85
N LEU A 232 16.93 31.39 -15.18
CA LEU A 232 16.61 30.16 -15.94
C LEU A 232 17.68 29.07 -15.76
N ASP A 233 18.96 29.46 -15.82
CA ASP A 233 20.09 28.55 -15.60
C ASP A 233 20.10 27.99 -14.17
N TYR A 234 19.86 28.84 -13.16
CA TYR A 234 19.75 28.41 -11.77
C TYR A 234 18.57 27.46 -11.55
N TYR A 235 17.42 27.73 -12.16
CA TYR A 235 16.24 26.89 -12.05
C TYR A 235 16.47 25.50 -12.65
N ARG A 236 17.12 25.41 -13.82
CA ARG A 236 17.49 24.13 -14.44
C ARG A 236 18.44 23.31 -13.58
N ILE A 237 19.45 23.97 -12.99
CA ILE A 237 20.38 23.30 -12.05
C ILE A 237 19.65 22.85 -10.78
N TYR A 238 18.71 23.65 -10.27
CA TYR A 238 17.89 23.30 -9.11
C TYR A 238 17.00 22.10 -9.39
N ASN A 239 16.22 22.09 -10.48
CA ASN A 239 15.36 20.97 -10.86
C ASN A 239 16.17 19.69 -11.10
N ALA A 240 17.27 19.79 -11.87
CA ALA A 240 18.14 18.64 -12.12
C ALA A 240 18.77 18.10 -10.83
N ARG A 241 18.97 18.92 -9.79
CA ARG A 241 19.40 18.42 -8.48
C ARG A 241 18.27 17.77 -7.70
N ASN A 242 17.10 18.41 -7.59
CA ASN A 242 16.01 17.86 -6.77
C ASN A 242 15.44 16.55 -7.33
N GLU A 243 15.40 16.39 -8.66
CA GLU A 243 15.00 15.10 -9.27
C GLU A 243 15.98 14.00 -8.90
N ASN A 244 17.29 14.30 -8.87
CA ASN A 244 18.31 13.35 -8.42
C ASN A 244 18.28 13.13 -6.90
N ASP A 245 17.96 14.14 -6.09
CA ASP A 245 17.99 14.04 -4.63
C ASP A 245 16.98 13.00 -4.11
N TYR A 246 15.77 12.92 -4.69
CA TYR A 246 14.77 11.91 -4.28
C TYR A 246 15.19 10.48 -4.65
N GLU A 247 15.76 10.27 -5.84
CA GLU A 247 16.28 8.97 -6.26
C GLU A 247 17.49 8.56 -5.41
N ILE A 248 18.38 9.51 -5.09
CA ILE A 248 19.54 9.29 -4.23
C ILE A 248 19.10 8.90 -2.81
N GLU A 249 18.15 9.62 -2.21
CA GLU A 249 17.62 9.32 -0.88
C GLU A 249 17.08 7.87 -0.81
N GLN A 250 16.27 7.46 -1.80
CA GLN A 250 15.78 6.09 -1.86
C GLN A 250 16.90 5.05 -2.04
N LEU A 251 17.87 5.32 -2.91
CA LEU A 251 19.02 4.43 -3.11
C LEU A 251 19.86 4.28 -1.84
N GLU A 252 20.08 5.37 -1.09
CA GLU A 252 20.80 5.35 0.19
C GLU A 252 20.07 4.47 1.21
N GLU A 253 18.74 4.61 1.34
CA GLU A 253 17.93 3.78 2.22
C GLU A 253 17.97 2.29 1.85
N ILE A 254 17.89 1.98 0.56
CA ILE A 254 17.96 0.60 0.04
C ILE A 254 19.34 0.00 0.32
N ILE A 255 20.42 0.73 0.01
CA ILE A 255 21.79 0.26 0.20
C ILE A 255 22.05 0.04 1.70
N GLU A 256 21.62 0.95 2.57
CA GLU A 256 21.69 0.76 4.02
C GLU A 256 20.95 -0.50 4.48
N ARG A 257 19.77 -0.77 3.93
CA ARG A 257 19.00 -1.99 4.20
C ARG A 257 19.78 -3.23 3.74
N PHE A 258 20.37 -3.22 2.55
CA PHE A 258 21.19 -4.34 2.05
C PHE A 258 22.38 -4.65 2.97
N PHE A 259 23.02 -3.64 3.57
CA PHE A 259 24.09 -3.88 4.55
C PHE A 259 23.60 -4.47 5.87
N LYS A 260 22.32 -4.30 6.20
CA LYS A 260 21.67 -4.87 7.39
C LYS A 260 21.11 -6.27 7.11
N GLU A 261 21.04 -6.72 5.85
CA GLU A 261 20.59 -8.06 5.50
C GLU A 261 21.61 -9.13 5.93
N PRO A 262 21.15 -10.21 6.60
CA PRO A 262 22.04 -11.27 7.07
C PRO A 262 22.54 -12.18 5.94
N GLU A 263 21.80 -12.23 4.83
CA GLU A 263 22.12 -13.03 3.65
C GLU A 263 22.66 -12.14 2.52
N THR A 264 23.38 -12.76 1.59
CA THR A 264 23.84 -12.04 0.39
C THR A 264 22.65 -11.65 -0.48
N VAL A 265 22.52 -10.35 -0.76
CA VAL A 265 21.52 -9.82 -1.70
C VAL A 265 22.09 -9.86 -3.12
N PRO A 266 21.52 -10.66 -4.05
CA PRO A 266 21.97 -10.69 -5.43
C PRO A 266 21.50 -9.43 -6.17
N ILE A 267 22.43 -8.71 -6.80
CA ILE A 267 22.11 -7.54 -7.63
C ILE A 267 22.08 -7.99 -9.10
N PRO A 268 20.94 -7.82 -9.82
CA PRO A 268 20.84 -8.18 -11.23
C PRO A 268 21.74 -7.30 -12.10
N ALA A 269 22.04 -7.75 -13.32
CA ALA A 269 22.76 -6.93 -14.28
C ALA A 269 21.86 -5.79 -14.79
N GLY A 270 22.39 -4.57 -14.89
CA GLY A 270 21.63 -3.41 -15.35
C GLY A 270 22.39 -2.10 -15.15
N SER A 271 21.69 -0.98 -15.34
CA SER A 271 22.16 0.33 -14.87
C SER A 271 22.25 0.29 -13.33
N PHE A 272 23.09 1.13 -12.73
CA PHE A 272 23.31 1.07 -11.29
C PHE A 272 22.02 1.31 -10.48
N PRO A 273 21.23 2.38 -10.69
CA PRO A 273 19.99 2.59 -9.95
C PRO A 273 18.96 1.47 -10.17
N ASP A 274 18.66 1.14 -11.43
CA ASP A 274 17.65 0.12 -11.76
C ASP A 274 18.01 -1.25 -11.18
N ALA A 275 19.30 -1.61 -11.18
CA ALA A 275 19.76 -2.86 -10.60
C ALA A 275 19.56 -2.90 -9.07
N ILE A 276 19.74 -1.78 -8.38
CA ILE A 276 19.53 -1.67 -6.94
C ILE A 276 18.02 -1.73 -6.61
N PHE A 277 17.18 -0.98 -7.32
CA PHE A 277 15.72 -1.02 -7.14
C PHE A 277 15.16 -2.41 -7.44
N GLN A 278 15.61 -3.05 -8.52
CA GLN A 278 15.18 -4.40 -8.86
C GLN A 278 15.66 -5.43 -7.82
N ALA A 279 16.88 -5.29 -7.28
CA ALA A 279 17.36 -6.16 -6.22
C ALA A 279 16.51 -6.03 -4.95
N ASP A 280 16.09 -4.81 -4.62
CA ASP A 280 15.27 -4.52 -3.43
C ASP A 280 13.84 -5.05 -3.58
N HIS A 281 13.26 -4.90 -4.77
CA HIS A 281 11.99 -5.55 -5.11
C HIS A 281 12.08 -7.06 -4.93
N LEU A 282 13.07 -7.72 -5.54
CA LEU A 282 13.24 -9.18 -5.43
C LEU A 282 13.45 -9.63 -3.97
N LEU A 283 14.17 -8.85 -3.17
CA LEU A 283 14.34 -9.08 -1.74
C LEU A 283 13.01 -8.94 -1.00
N THR A 284 12.23 -7.91 -1.31
CA THR A 284 10.89 -7.69 -0.76
C THR A 284 9.97 -8.86 -1.09
N VAL A 285 9.90 -9.28 -2.36
CA VAL A 285 9.09 -10.43 -2.81
C VAL A 285 9.47 -11.71 -2.09
N LYS A 286 10.78 -11.96 -1.90
CA LYS A 286 11.28 -13.12 -1.14
C LYS A 286 10.67 -13.16 0.28
N TYR A 287 10.63 -12.04 0.99
CA TYR A 287 10.07 -12.00 2.34
C TYR A 287 8.54 -11.98 2.34
N VAL A 288 7.90 -11.20 1.47
CA VAL A 288 6.43 -11.14 1.31
C VAL A 288 5.86 -12.53 1.05
N LYS A 289 6.47 -13.31 0.15
CA LYS A 289 6.08 -14.70 -0.16
C LYS A 289 6.01 -15.59 1.08
N VAL A 290 6.93 -15.41 2.02
CA VAL A 290 6.97 -16.17 3.28
C VAL A 290 5.93 -15.66 4.28
N LEU A 291 5.62 -14.36 4.25
CA LEU A 291 4.72 -13.70 5.20
C LEU A 291 3.24 -13.83 4.84
N LEU A 292 2.89 -13.86 3.54
CA LEU A 292 1.49 -13.87 3.09
C LEU A 292 0.65 -15.01 3.70
N PRO A 293 1.12 -16.27 3.78
CA PRO A 293 0.34 -17.33 4.45
C PRO A 293 0.11 -17.07 5.94
N ASP A 294 1.10 -16.54 6.65
CA ASP A 294 0.99 -16.19 8.08
C ASP A 294 0.02 -15.03 8.29
N ILE A 295 0.04 -14.02 7.41
CA ILE A 295 -0.89 -12.88 7.42
C ILE A 295 -2.33 -13.37 7.18
N HIS A 296 -2.51 -14.21 6.16
CA HIS A 296 -3.80 -14.82 5.85
C HIS A 296 -4.35 -15.63 7.05
N GLN A 297 -3.53 -16.48 7.66
CA GLN A 297 -3.94 -17.25 8.82
C GLN A 297 -4.29 -16.34 10.01
N ASN A 298 -3.51 -15.31 10.28
CA ASN A 298 -3.82 -14.32 11.31
C ASN A 298 -5.16 -13.62 11.05
N HIS A 299 -5.46 -13.27 9.80
CA HIS A 299 -6.75 -12.67 9.44
C HIS A 299 -7.91 -13.62 9.77
N LEU A 300 -7.82 -14.89 9.36
CA LEU A 300 -8.84 -15.91 9.65
C LEU A 300 -9.00 -16.12 11.16
N ASP A 301 -7.91 -16.18 11.91
CA ASP A 301 -7.93 -16.36 13.36
C ASP A 301 -8.60 -15.15 14.06
N ARG A 302 -8.26 -13.92 13.66
CA ARG A 302 -8.90 -12.69 14.17
C ARG A 302 -10.40 -12.71 13.93
N LYS A 303 -10.83 -13.09 12.72
CA LYS A 303 -12.25 -13.20 12.34
C LYS A 303 -12.96 -14.26 13.18
N ALA A 304 -12.34 -15.43 13.37
CA ALA A 304 -12.87 -16.50 14.22
C ALA A 304 -13.01 -16.09 15.69
N MET A 305 -12.13 -15.20 16.17
CA MET A 305 -12.19 -14.62 17.52
C MET A 305 -13.16 -13.43 17.64
N GLY A 306 -13.76 -12.96 16.54
CA GLY A 306 -14.61 -11.77 16.53
C GLY A 306 -13.86 -10.46 16.75
N ILE A 307 -12.55 -10.42 16.44
CA ILE A 307 -11.72 -9.22 16.55
C ILE A 307 -11.89 -8.40 15.27
N SER A 308 -12.45 -7.18 15.39
CA SER A 308 -12.59 -6.25 14.27
C SER A 308 -11.29 -5.47 14.00
N TYR A 309 -11.16 -4.96 12.77
CA TYR A 309 -10.17 -3.94 12.45
C TYR A 309 -10.71 -2.54 12.78
N GLU A 310 -9.81 -1.59 12.99
CA GLU A 310 -10.18 -0.18 13.12
C GLU A 310 -10.69 0.35 11.78
N ARG A 311 -11.74 1.19 11.82
CA ARG A 311 -12.37 1.76 10.64
C ARG A 311 -12.03 3.25 10.49
N ARG A 312 -11.82 3.68 9.24
CA ARG A 312 -11.71 5.09 8.85
C ARG A 312 -13.11 5.67 8.66
N SER A 313 -13.37 6.85 9.22
CA SER A 313 -14.71 7.45 9.28
C SER A 313 -15.03 8.50 8.21
N PHE A 314 -14.06 8.92 7.39
CA PHE A 314 -14.20 10.11 6.54
C PHE A 314 -15.25 9.96 5.41
N GLU A 315 -15.37 8.77 4.81
CA GLU A 315 -16.22 8.55 3.62
C GLU A 315 -17.66 8.12 3.94
N ASP A 316 -17.96 7.75 5.20
CA ASP A 316 -19.33 7.50 5.65
C ASP A 316 -20.22 8.75 5.45
N ASP A 317 -19.66 9.93 5.73
CA ASP A 317 -20.36 11.21 5.56
C ASP A 317 -20.66 11.52 4.08
N LEU A 318 -19.74 11.18 3.18
CA LEU A 318 -19.91 11.37 1.74
C LEU A 318 -20.98 10.43 1.16
N THR A 319 -20.98 9.16 1.57
CA THR A 319 -21.97 8.17 1.14
C THR A 319 -23.39 8.62 1.50
N HIS A 320 -23.60 9.11 2.72
CA HIS A 320 -24.89 9.65 3.15
C HIS A 320 -25.25 10.97 2.46
N PHE A 321 -24.26 11.84 2.21
CA PHE A 321 -24.49 13.06 1.44
C PHE A 321 -24.98 12.74 0.02
N VAL A 322 -24.34 11.80 -0.68
CA VAL A 322 -24.76 11.35 -2.02
C VAL A 322 -26.16 10.74 -1.97
N GLN A 323 -26.45 9.93 -0.95
CA GLN A 323 -27.80 9.38 -0.77
C GLN A 323 -28.87 10.48 -0.67
N SER A 324 -28.57 11.57 0.05
CA SER A 324 -29.50 12.70 0.17
C SER A 324 -29.78 13.37 -1.17
N GLN A 325 -28.81 13.39 -2.10
CA GLN A 325 -28.99 13.91 -3.45
C GLN A 325 -29.88 13.00 -4.29
N ILE A 326 -29.67 11.68 -4.20
CA ILE A 326 -30.47 10.66 -4.88
C ILE A 326 -31.92 10.72 -4.41
N ASP A 327 -32.14 10.73 -3.09
CA ASP A 327 -33.47 10.80 -2.48
C ASP A 327 -34.24 12.06 -2.88
N PHE A 328 -33.54 13.19 -3.01
CA PHE A 328 -34.11 14.42 -3.53
C PHE A 328 -34.54 14.29 -4.99
N GLY A 329 -33.68 13.72 -5.85
CA GLY A 329 -34.01 13.51 -7.26
C GLY A 329 -35.21 12.59 -7.44
N LYS A 330 -35.31 11.50 -6.66
CA LYS A 330 -36.47 10.59 -6.66
C LYS A 330 -37.77 11.30 -6.27
N GLU A 331 -37.72 12.15 -5.25
CA GLU A 331 -38.88 12.94 -4.83
C GLU A 331 -39.36 13.90 -5.93
N GLN A 332 -38.44 14.56 -6.63
CA GLN A 332 -38.80 15.48 -7.72
C GLN A 332 -39.43 14.76 -8.93
N LEU A 333 -39.13 13.48 -9.12
CA LEU A 333 -39.70 12.66 -10.21
C LEU A 333 -40.97 11.89 -9.80
N GLY A 334 -41.36 11.95 -8.52
CA GLY A 334 -42.53 11.22 -8.00
C GLY A 334 -42.30 9.72 -7.87
N GLU A 335 -41.03 9.29 -7.70
CA GLU A 335 -40.62 7.89 -7.61
C GLU A 335 -40.46 7.42 -6.14
N LYS A 336 -41.10 8.12 -5.19
CA LYS A 336 -40.99 7.90 -3.74
C LYS A 336 -42.28 7.44 -3.09
#